data_AF-A0AAV1Z814-F1
#
_entry.id   AF-A0AAV1Z814-F1
#
_cell.length_a   1.000
_cell.length_b   1.000
_cell.length_c   1.000
_cell.angle_alpha   90.00
_cell.angle_beta   90.00
_cell.angle_gamma   90.00
#
_symmetry.space_group_name_H-M   'P 1'
#
loop_
_entity.id
_entity.type
_entity.pdbx_description
1 polymer ?
#
loop_
_entity_poly.entity_id
_entity_poly.type
_entity_poly.pdbx_seq_one_letter_code
_entity_poly.pdbx_strand_id
1 'polypeptide(L)'
;MSLKDWIGMLVYLIFYCLLLLHSVAAFHSGAPVEACESTLPRHLHTSPKPASESPYIFTASARHFYPDSKRRKIKVKIRGAPFKGFFVVALDADTHERIGSFLDATGMEPVPCSAVTHTDGRPKIMATMLWQPPKDRKRGEVLFMATILESFSSYYSGQIATLRRMKNRKPQERAINCDEHSSCSNSTIKRNKIT
;
A
#
# COMPACT_ATOMS: atom_id res chain seq x y z
N MET A 1 12.39 50.56 37.79
CA MET A 1 12.98 49.49 36.96
C MET A 1 14.10 50.08 36.13
N SER A 2 15.27 49.43 36.15
CA SER A 2 16.47 49.84 35.42
C SER A 2 16.45 49.32 33.99
N LEU A 3 17.17 49.99 33.08
CA LEU A 3 17.38 49.52 31.70
C LEU A 3 17.95 48.09 31.65
N LYS A 4 18.74 47.71 32.66
CA LYS A 4 19.29 46.34 32.81
C LYS A 4 18.20 45.29 33.01
N ASP A 5 17.10 45.64 33.69
CA ASP A 5 15.98 44.73 33.94
C ASP A 5 15.21 44.45 32.64
N TRP A 6 15.05 45.47 31.79
CA TRP A 6 14.41 45.33 30.48
C TRP A 6 15.24 44.46 29.52
N ILE A 7 16.56 44.64 29.53
CA ILE A 7 17.48 43.82 28.73
C ILE A 7 17.42 42.36 29.20
N GLY A 8 17.40 42.12 30.52
CA GLY A 8 17.27 40.77 31.09
C GLY A 8 15.96 40.08 30.70
N MET A 9 14.83 40.80 30.77
CA MET A 9 13.52 40.29 30.37
C MET A 9 13.46 39.96 28.87
N LEU A 10 14.02 40.82 28.01
CA LEU A 10 14.07 40.59 26.57
C LEU A 10 14.90 39.34 26.22
N VAL A 11 16.06 39.17 26.85
CA VAL A 11 16.94 38.00 26.63
C VAL A 11 16.27 36.71 27.09
N TYR A 12 15.58 36.73 28.24
CA TYR A 12 14.83 35.57 28.74
C TYR A 12 13.69 35.19 27.79
N LEU A 13 12.96 36.18 27.27
CA LEU A 13 11.85 35.97 26.35
C LEU A 13 12.33 35.40 25.00
N ILE A 14 13.44 35.91 24.47
CA ILE A 14 14.08 35.37 23.25
C ILE A 14 14.55 33.92 23.48
N PHE A 15 15.20 33.63 24.61
CA PHE A 15 15.65 32.28 24.93
C PHE A 15 14.47 31.31 25.07
N TYR A 16 13.38 31.73 25.71
CA TYR A 16 12.14 30.96 25.82
C TYR A 16 11.49 30.70 24.45
N CYS A 17 11.46 31.70 23.57
CA CYS A 17 10.98 31.52 22.18
C CYS A 17 11.86 30.55 21.37
N LEU A 18 13.19 30.59 21.53
CA LEU A 18 14.12 29.66 20.86
C LEU A 18 13.94 28.21 21.35
N LEU A 19 13.60 28.00 22.63
CA LEU A 19 13.25 26.69 23.16
C LEU A 19 11.93 26.15 22.58
N LEU A 20 10.93 27.02 22.39
CA LEU A 20 9.65 26.65 21.76
C LEU A 20 9.77 26.32 20.26
N LEU A 21 10.79 26.84 19.57
CA LEU A 21 11.06 26.52 18.16
C LEU A 21 11.60 25.08 17.97
N HIS A 22 12.15 24.45 19.02
CA HIS A 22 12.67 23.07 18.95
C HIS A 22 11.58 22.00 19.08
N SER A 23 10.35 22.37 19.47
CA SER A 23 9.22 21.46 19.65
C SER A 23 8.25 21.41 18.47
N VAL A 24 8.65 21.95 17.30
CA VAL A 24 7.92 21.68 16.05
C VAL A 24 8.23 20.25 15.62
N ALA A 25 7.48 19.29 16.15
CA ALA A 25 7.45 17.93 15.63
C ALA A 25 7.00 18.01 14.17
N ALA A 26 7.94 18.03 13.23
CA ALA A 26 7.63 17.79 11.83
C ALA A 26 6.86 16.46 11.77
N PHE A 27 5.78 16.39 11.01
CA PHE A 27 4.97 15.17 10.92
C PHE A 27 5.79 14.08 10.21
N HIS A 28 6.60 13.35 10.98
CA HIS A 28 7.30 12.15 10.52
C HIS A 28 6.32 10.99 10.31
N SER A 29 5.09 11.12 10.80
CA SER A 29 4.02 10.14 10.74
C SER A 29 3.37 10.08 9.35
N GLY A 30 2.66 8.99 9.09
CA GLY A 30 1.97 8.75 7.83
C GLY A 30 0.92 9.80 7.43
N ALA A 31 0.27 9.53 6.30
CA ALA A 31 -0.84 10.35 5.82
C ALA A 31 -1.99 10.36 6.84
N PRO A 32 -2.57 11.53 7.14
CA PRO A 32 -3.64 11.64 8.12
C PRO A 32 -4.98 11.15 7.52
N VAL A 33 -6.01 11.01 8.35
CA VAL A 33 -7.31 10.45 7.92
C VAL A 33 -7.98 11.27 6.82
N GLU A 34 -7.69 12.57 6.72
CA GLU A 34 -8.22 13.44 5.66
C GLU A 34 -7.67 13.07 4.28
N ALA A 35 -6.55 12.34 4.20
CA ALA A 35 -6.06 11.77 2.94
C ALA A 35 -7.04 10.74 2.34
N CYS A 36 -8.02 10.26 3.11
CA CYS A 36 -9.08 9.40 2.61
C CYS A 36 -9.92 10.06 1.51
N GLU A 37 -10.13 11.37 1.57
CA GLU A 37 -10.95 12.09 0.58
C GLU A 37 -10.20 12.30 -0.74
N SER A 38 -8.98 12.86 -0.66
CA SER A 38 -8.22 13.23 -1.85
C SER A 38 -7.33 12.10 -2.39
N THR A 39 -6.89 11.18 -1.53
CA THR A 39 -5.78 10.24 -1.78
C THR A 39 -4.44 10.92 -2.12
N LEU A 40 -4.33 12.22 -1.88
CA LEU A 40 -3.15 13.04 -2.17
C LEU A 40 -2.49 13.52 -0.88
N PRO A 41 -1.16 13.73 -0.89
CA PRO A 41 -0.48 14.47 0.16
C PRO A 41 -1.06 15.87 0.32
N ARG A 42 -1.26 16.33 1.55
CA ARG A 42 -1.69 17.71 1.84
C ARG A 42 -0.47 18.62 1.99
N HIS A 43 0.25 18.81 0.89
CA HIS A 43 1.34 19.77 0.81
C HIS A 43 0.95 20.91 -0.12
N LEU A 44 1.03 22.15 0.38
CA LEU A 44 0.73 23.36 -0.39
C LEU A 44 1.60 23.42 -1.65
N HIS A 45 1.02 23.86 -2.76
CA HIS A 45 1.72 24.07 -4.05
C HIS A 45 2.39 22.82 -4.63
N THR A 46 1.86 21.64 -4.33
CA THR A 46 2.32 20.40 -4.95
C THR A 46 1.25 19.81 -5.84
N SER A 47 1.65 19.06 -6.86
CA SER A 47 0.75 18.34 -7.75
C SER A 47 1.38 17.01 -8.15
N PRO A 48 0.57 15.96 -8.39
CA PRO A 48 1.11 14.67 -8.79
C PRO A 48 1.78 14.76 -10.15
N LYS A 49 2.90 14.05 -10.29
CA LYS A 49 3.48 13.71 -11.58
C LYS A 49 2.61 12.66 -12.29
N PRO A 50 2.64 12.60 -13.64
CA PRO A 50 1.88 11.62 -14.39
C PRO A 50 2.19 10.18 -13.95
N ALA A 51 1.15 9.35 -13.78
CA ALA A 51 1.33 7.95 -13.39
C ALA A 51 2.20 7.15 -14.37
N SER A 52 2.19 7.51 -15.65
CA SER A 52 3.00 6.89 -16.71
C SER A 52 4.51 7.10 -16.53
N GLU A 53 4.92 8.14 -15.81
CA GLU A 53 6.33 8.45 -15.53
C GLU A 53 6.82 7.85 -14.21
N SER A 54 5.95 7.11 -13.50
CA SER A 54 6.28 6.51 -12.23
C SER A 54 7.43 5.49 -12.36
N PRO A 55 8.51 5.64 -11.57
CA PRO A 55 9.59 4.66 -11.51
C PRO A 55 9.25 3.45 -10.62
N TYR A 56 8.00 3.32 -10.20
CA TYR A 56 7.55 2.32 -9.23
C TYR A 56 6.71 1.23 -9.89
N ILE A 57 6.94 0.01 -9.45
CA ILE A 57 6.15 -1.17 -9.81
C ILE A 57 5.19 -1.45 -8.67
N PHE A 58 3.90 -1.23 -8.95
CA PHE A 58 2.82 -1.50 -8.02
C PHE A 58 2.06 -2.77 -8.43
N THR A 59 2.02 -3.76 -7.54
CA THR A 59 1.47 -5.10 -7.85
C THR A 59 0.60 -5.66 -6.74
N ALA A 60 -0.40 -6.44 -7.12
CA ALA A 60 -1.22 -7.24 -6.22
C ALA A 60 -1.10 -8.74 -6.57
N SER A 61 -1.17 -9.60 -5.55
CA SER A 61 -1.11 -11.06 -5.76
C SER A 61 -2.38 -11.65 -6.38
N ALA A 62 -3.49 -10.94 -6.28
CA ALA A 62 -4.80 -11.29 -6.82
C ALA A 62 -5.65 -10.03 -6.93
N ARG A 63 -6.71 -10.08 -7.74
CA ARG A 63 -7.78 -9.08 -7.83
C ARG A 63 -9.11 -9.60 -7.29
N HIS A 64 -9.35 -10.90 -7.37
CA HIS A 64 -10.56 -11.52 -6.84
C HIS A 64 -10.34 -11.97 -5.40
N PHE A 65 -11.35 -11.76 -4.56
CA PHE A 65 -11.34 -12.18 -3.17
C PHE A 65 -12.53 -13.07 -2.82
N TYR A 66 -12.32 -13.91 -1.80
CA TYR A 66 -13.33 -14.79 -1.21
C TYR A 66 -13.03 -14.86 0.30
N PRO A 67 -13.94 -14.45 1.20
CA PRO A 67 -13.66 -14.40 2.65
C PRO A 67 -13.29 -15.76 3.23
N ASP A 68 -13.90 -16.83 2.74
CA ASP A 68 -13.85 -18.16 3.36
C ASP A 68 -12.84 -19.14 2.72
N SER A 69 -11.97 -18.69 1.81
CA SER A 69 -10.91 -19.56 1.27
C SER A 69 -9.70 -19.67 2.23
N LYS A 70 -9.94 -20.09 3.47
CA LYS A 70 -8.99 -20.45 4.56
C LYS A 70 -7.78 -19.51 4.80
N ARG A 71 -7.99 -18.18 4.79
CA ARG A 71 -7.04 -17.06 5.08
C ARG A 71 -6.13 -16.56 3.94
N ARG A 72 -6.65 -16.40 2.73
CA ARG A 72 -5.90 -15.75 1.66
C ARG A 72 -6.09 -14.23 1.67
N LYS A 73 -5.23 -13.55 2.43
CA LYS A 73 -5.00 -12.09 2.31
C LYS A 73 -4.37 -11.78 0.96
N ILE A 74 -4.69 -10.64 0.38
CA ILE A 74 -4.04 -10.19 -0.87
C ILE A 74 -2.77 -9.44 -0.49
N LYS A 75 -1.66 -9.87 -1.07
CA LYS A 75 -0.37 -9.21 -0.90
C LYS A 75 -0.24 -8.11 -1.94
N VAL A 76 -0.12 -6.88 -1.47
CA VAL A 76 0.09 -5.69 -2.28
C VAL A 76 1.54 -5.23 -2.10
N LYS A 77 2.20 -4.85 -3.19
CA LYS A 77 3.62 -4.48 -3.16
C LYS A 77 3.92 -3.26 -4.01
N ILE A 78 4.72 -2.37 -3.44
CA ILE A 78 5.41 -1.29 -4.14
C ILE A 78 6.89 -1.67 -4.17
N ARG A 79 7.56 -1.49 -5.31
CA ARG A 79 9.03 -1.62 -5.47
C ARG A 79 9.55 -0.69 -6.56
N GLY A 80 10.84 -0.41 -6.61
CA GLY A 80 11.44 0.37 -7.70
C GLY A 80 12.53 1.31 -7.18
N ALA A 81 12.52 2.55 -7.67
CA ALA A 81 13.34 3.62 -7.11
C ALA A 81 13.07 3.82 -5.60
N PRO A 82 13.94 4.51 -4.86
CA PRO A 82 13.65 4.91 -3.49
C PRO A 82 12.38 5.78 -3.41
N PHE A 83 11.57 5.55 -2.38
CA PHE A 83 10.43 6.38 -2.01
C PHE A 83 10.41 6.59 -0.50
N LYS A 84 9.84 7.72 -0.06
CA LYS A 84 9.75 8.09 1.36
C LYS A 84 8.41 7.70 1.98
N GLY A 85 7.34 7.69 1.18
CA GLY A 85 6.01 7.41 1.67
C GLY A 85 5.09 6.83 0.61
N PHE A 86 3.93 6.39 1.05
CA PHE A 86 2.85 5.92 0.21
C PHE A 86 1.52 6.06 0.93
N PHE A 87 0.45 6.12 0.15
CA PHE A 87 -0.93 5.97 0.58
C PHE A 87 -1.63 5.03 -0.39
N VAL A 88 -2.11 3.89 0.11
CA VAL A 88 -2.76 2.88 -0.74
C VAL A 88 -4.17 2.62 -0.24
N VAL A 89 -5.11 2.62 -1.17
CA VAL A 89 -6.53 2.42 -0.92
C VAL A 89 -7.01 1.16 -1.62
N ALA A 90 -7.98 0.48 -1.02
CA ALA A 90 -8.67 -0.66 -1.60
C ALA A 90 -10.12 -0.29 -1.94
N LEU A 91 -10.47 -0.46 -3.21
CA LEU A 91 -11.76 -0.10 -3.77
C LEU A 91 -12.44 -1.35 -4.34
N ASP A 92 -13.76 -1.41 -4.26
CA ASP A 92 -14.54 -2.34 -5.06
C ASP A 92 -14.36 -1.96 -6.54
N ALA A 93 -14.11 -2.95 -7.39
CA ALA A 93 -13.80 -2.69 -8.79
C ALA A 93 -15.00 -2.15 -9.58
N ASP A 94 -16.23 -2.43 -9.14
CA ASP A 94 -17.46 -2.02 -9.83
C ASP A 94 -18.02 -0.73 -9.23
N THR A 95 -18.13 -0.67 -7.89
CA THR A 95 -18.78 0.46 -7.20
C THR A 95 -17.82 1.57 -6.80
N HIS A 96 -16.50 1.32 -6.84
CA HIS A 96 -15.46 2.17 -6.27
C HIS A 96 -15.63 2.48 -4.76
N GLU A 97 -16.49 1.74 -4.07
CA GLU A 97 -16.62 1.83 -2.61
C GLU A 97 -15.36 1.34 -1.92
N ARG A 98 -15.05 1.93 -0.77
CA ARG A 98 -13.92 1.55 0.07
C ARG A 98 -14.22 0.21 0.73
N ILE A 99 -13.39 -0.81 0.50
CA ILE A 99 -13.67 -2.17 0.98
C ILE A 99 -12.48 -2.85 1.66
N GLY A 100 -12.81 -3.68 2.66
CA GLY A 100 -11.84 -4.45 3.42
C GLY A 100 -10.93 -3.58 4.28
N SER A 101 -9.84 -4.17 4.75
CA SER A 101 -8.88 -3.48 5.62
C SER A 101 -7.45 -3.94 5.37
N PHE A 102 -6.51 -3.03 5.53
CA PHE A 102 -5.10 -3.40 5.60
C PHE A 102 -4.75 -3.81 7.02
N LEU A 103 -3.76 -4.69 7.14
CA LEU A 103 -3.23 -5.10 8.42
C LEU A 103 -2.06 -4.23 8.83
N ASP A 104 -1.98 -4.01 10.14
CA ASP A 104 -0.85 -3.36 10.76
C ASP A 104 0.44 -4.16 10.54
N ALA A 105 1.53 -3.44 10.30
CA ALA A 105 2.83 -3.99 10.00
C ALA A 105 3.93 -2.95 10.26
N THR A 106 5.13 -3.39 10.62
CA THR A 106 6.24 -2.47 10.87
C THR A 106 6.49 -1.51 9.71
N GLY A 107 6.52 -0.21 10.00
CA GLY A 107 6.73 0.84 9.02
C GLY A 107 5.45 1.28 8.29
N MET A 108 4.28 0.75 8.66
CA MET A 108 3.00 0.96 8.01
C MET A 108 1.87 1.07 9.02
N GLU A 109 0.84 1.83 8.68
CA GLU A 109 -0.32 2.04 9.56
C GLU A 109 -1.61 1.99 8.74
N PRO A 110 -2.58 1.13 9.10
CA PRO A 110 -3.91 1.12 8.51
C PRO A 110 -4.68 2.41 8.83
N VAL A 111 -5.46 2.90 7.88
CA VAL A 111 -6.29 4.10 8.01
C VAL A 111 -7.77 3.69 7.83
N PRO A 112 -8.73 4.25 8.60
CA PRO A 112 -10.13 3.81 8.64
C PRO A 112 -10.90 3.72 7.30
N CYS A 113 -10.41 4.36 6.24
CA CYS A 113 -11.01 4.33 4.90
C CYS A 113 -10.43 3.22 3.99
N SER A 114 -10.32 2.00 4.50
CA SER A 114 -9.76 0.86 3.75
C SER A 114 -8.43 1.18 3.09
N ALA A 115 -7.56 1.88 3.83
CA ALA A 115 -6.30 2.40 3.34
C ALA A 115 -5.14 2.06 4.27
N VAL A 116 -3.92 2.27 3.78
CA VAL A 116 -2.68 2.10 4.55
C VAL A 116 -1.65 3.13 4.12
N THR A 117 -0.92 3.66 5.09
CA THR A 117 0.18 4.59 4.90
C THR A 117 1.48 4.05 5.49
N HIS A 118 2.60 4.65 5.11
CA HIS A 118 3.87 4.57 5.84
C HIS A 118 3.77 5.19 7.25
N THR A 119 4.62 4.79 8.20
CA THR A 119 4.75 5.42 9.54
C THR A 119 5.98 6.33 9.70
N ASP A 120 6.91 6.27 8.75
CA ASP A 120 8.10 7.12 8.73
C ASP A 120 8.55 7.50 7.31
N GLY A 121 9.14 8.69 7.18
CA GLY A 121 9.68 9.19 5.92
C GLY A 121 11.05 8.62 5.52
N ARG A 122 11.52 7.52 6.14
CA ARG A 122 12.82 6.93 5.78
C ARG A 122 12.75 6.37 4.36
N PRO A 123 13.76 6.62 3.51
CA PRO A 123 13.80 6.07 2.16
C PRO A 123 13.74 4.53 2.18
N LYS A 124 12.90 3.98 1.31
CA LYS A 124 12.69 2.54 1.16
C LYS A 124 12.50 2.21 -0.32
N ILE A 125 12.97 1.02 -0.73
CA ILE A 125 12.87 0.53 -2.12
C ILE A 125 11.74 -0.49 -2.31
N MET A 126 11.12 -0.92 -1.21
CA MET A 126 10.04 -1.90 -1.21
C MET A 126 9.10 -1.66 -0.03
N ALA A 127 7.81 -1.81 -0.28
CA ALA A 127 6.77 -1.91 0.73
C ALA A 127 5.90 -3.13 0.38
N THR A 128 5.57 -3.96 1.37
CA THR A 128 4.66 -5.09 1.22
C THR A 128 3.54 -4.96 2.25
N MET A 129 2.31 -4.82 1.77
CA MET A 129 1.12 -4.74 2.60
C MET A 129 0.28 -6.01 2.44
N LEU A 130 -0.50 -6.31 3.48
CA LEU A 130 -1.49 -7.38 3.45
C LEU A 130 -2.88 -6.77 3.60
N TRP A 131 -3.71 -6.99 2.59
CA TRP A 131 -5.11 -6.60 2.60
C TRP A 131 -6.01 -7.79 2.94
N GLN A 132 -6.97 -7.56 3.80
CA GLN A 132 -8.00 -8.50 4.22
C GLN A 132 -9.35 -8.13 3.58
N PRO A 133 -10.03 -9.10 2.95
CA PRO A 133 -11.35 -8.87 2.37
C PRO A 133 -12.41 -8.43 3.39
N PRO A 134 -13.43 -7.66 2.97
CA PRO A 134 -14.59 -7.34 3.79
C PRO A 134 -15.32 -8.62 4.26
N LYS A 135 -15.87 -8.60 5.48
CA LYS A 135 -16.55 -9.77 6.08
C LYS A 135 -17.99 -9.94 5.57
N ASP A 136 -18.60 -8.87 5.12
CA ASP A 136 -19.98 -8.75 4.66
C ASP A 136 -20.19 -9.21 3.20
N ARG A 137 -19.11 -9.43 2.42
CA ARG A 137 -19.21 -9.82 1.00
C ARG A 137 -18.66 -11.22 0.75
N LYS A 138 -19.45 -12.14 0.16
CA LYS A 138 -19.04 -13.53 -0.11
C LYS A 138 -17.93 -13.69 -1.17
N ARG A 139 -17.81 -12.73 -2.09
CA ARG A 139 -16.75 -12.64 -3.11
C ARG A 139 -16.80 -11.25 -3.77
N GLY A 140 -15.75 -10.89 -4.50
CA GLY A 140 -15.74 -9.68 -5.32
C GLY A 140 -14.39 -9.46 -6.01
N GLU A 141 -14.29 -8.38 -6.77
CA GLU A 141 -13.05 -7.87 -7.32
C GLU A 141 -12.63 -6.61 -6.58
N VAL A 142 -11.35 -6.50 -6.21
CA VAL A 142 -10.76 -5.35 -5.55
C VAL A 142 -9.74 -4.68 -6.47
N LEU A 143 -9.85 -3.37 -6.55
CA LEU A 143 -8.90 -2.48 -7.19
C LEU A 143 -8.03 -1.83 -6.11
N PHE A 144 -6.72 -1.90 -6.26
CA PHE A 144 -5.79 -1.17 -5.39
C PHE A 144 -5.25 0.04 -6.14
N MET A 145 -5.36 1.21 -5.52
CA MET A 145 -4.85 2.46 -6.04
C MET A 145 -3.85 3.07 -5.05
N ALA A 146 -2.74 3.58 -5.55
CA ALA A 146 -1.67 4.13 -4.75
C ALA A 146 -1.29 5.56 -5.16
N THR A 147 -0.95 6.34 -4.14
CA THR A 147 -0.11 7.53 -4.26
C THR A 147 1.24 7.24 -3.63
N ILE A 148 2.32 7.43 -4.37
CA ILE A 148 3.69 7.06 -3.96
C ILE A 148 4.55 8.32 -3.95
N LEU A 149 5.18 8.60 -2.80
CA LEU A 149 5.91 9.83 -2.51
C LEU A 149 7.42 9.59 -2.66
N GLU A 150 8.02 10.22 -3.66
CA GLU A 150 9.47 10.25 -3.86
C GLU A 150 10.14 11.23 -2.89
N SER A 151 9.59 12.45 -2.81
CA SER A 151 10.00 13.53 -1.91
C SER A 151 8.78 14.40 -1.57
N PHE A 152 8.93 15.35 -0.65
CA PHE A 152 7.82 16.22 -0.19
C PHE A 152 7.02 16.86 -1.34
N SER A 153 7.69 17.27 -2.42
CA SER A 153 7.07 17.91 -3.59
C SER A 153 6.95 17.01 -4.82
N SER A 154 7.41 15.77 -4.77
CA SER A 154 7.41 14.83 -5.89
C SER A 154 6.68 13.54 -5.52
N TYR A 155 5.52 13.31 -6.14
CA TYR A 155 4.74 12.10 -5.96
C TYR A 155 3.98 11.71 -7.22
N TYR A 156 3.56 10.46 -7.28
CA TYR A 156 2.81 9.88 -8.38
C TYR A 156 1.51 9.32 -7.80
N SER A 157 0.37 9.88 -8.20
CA SER A 157 -0.96 9.42 -7.76
C SER A 157 -1.64 8.57 -8.83
N GLY A 158 -2.75 7.91 -8.47
CA GLY A 158 -3.57 7.15 -9.41
C GLY A 158 -2.91 5.87 -9.93
N GLN A 159 -1.89 5.36 -9.25
CA GLN A 159 -1.23 4.13 -9.68
C GLN A 159 -2.08 2.91 -9.36
N ILE A 160 -2.46 2.15 -10.39
CA ILE A 160 -3.26 0.95 -10.24
C ILE A 160 -2.37 -0.28 -10.13
N ALA A 161 -2.64 -1.14 -9.15
CA ALA A 161 -1.86 -2.36 -8.96
C ALA A 161 -2.07 -3.32 -10.12
N THR A 162 -0.98 -3.74 -10.75
CA THR A 162 -1.01 -4.81 -11.75
C THR A 162 -1.00 -6.18 -11.09
N LEU A 163 -1.58 -7.19 -11.74
CA LEU A 163 -1.48 -8.56 -11.22
C LEU A 163 -0.06 -9.07 -11.31
N ARG A 164 0.49 -9.51 -10.18
CA ARG A 164 1.77 -10.19 -10.15
C ARG A 164 1.63 -11.50 -10.92
N ARG A 165 2.18 -11.56 -12.14
CA ARG A 165 2.38 -12.82 -12.85
C ARG A 165 3.16 -13.76 -11.95
N MET A 166 2.48 -14.76 -11.39
CA MET A 166 3.15 -15.90 -10.81
C MET A 166 3.93 -16.51 -11.98
N LYS A 167 5.27 -16.47 -11.94
CA LYS A 167 6.09 -17.24 -12.88
C LYS A 167 5.46 -18.64 -12.89
N ASN A 168 5.03 -19.13 -14.05
CA ASN A 168 4.44 -20.45 -14.19
C ASN A 168 5.34 -21.44 -13.43
N ARG A 169 4.91 -21.88 -12.25
CA ARG A 169 5.37 -23.18 -11.76
C ARG A 169 4.78 -24.13 -12.79
N LYS A 170 5.63 -24.70 -13.65
CA LYS A 170 5.22 -25.84 -14.48
C LYS A 170 4.45 -26.77 -13.55
N PRO A 171 3.27 -27.29 -13.95
CA PRO A 171 2.65 -28.37 -13.23
C PRO A 171 3.74 -29.40 -12.99
N GLN A 172 4.06 -29.68 -11.72
CA GLN A 172 4.94 -30.80 -11.42
C GLN A 172 4.13 -32.03 -11.80
N GLU A 173 4.36 -32.50 -13.01
CA GLU A 173 3.89 -33.76 -13.51
C GLU A 173 4.38 -34.79 -12.51
N ARG A 174 3.47 -35.20 -11.62
CA ARG A 174 3.72 -36.25 -10.66
C ARG A 174 3.77 -37.51 -11.50
N ALA A 175 4.97 -37.89 -11.93
CA ALA A 175 5.21 -39.11 -12.67
C ALA A 175 4.59 -40.25 -11.87
N ILE A 176 3.53 -40.84 -12.40
CA ILE A 176 3.01 -42.10 -11.90
C ILE A 176 4.07 -43.11 -12.34
N ASN A 177 4.86 -43.60 -11.40
CA ASN A 177 5.75 -44.73 -11.65
C ASN A 177 4.86 -45.96 -11.78
N CYS A 178 4.59 -46.36 -13.02
CA CYS A 178 3.95 -47.65 -13.28
C CYS A 178 5.07 -48.69 -13.29
N ASP A 179 5.22 -49.41 -12.18
CA ASP A 179 6.07 -50.60 -12.16
C ASP A 179 5.48 -51.65 -13.12
N GLU A 180 6.38 -52.38 -13.76
CA GLU A 180 6.23 -53.12 -15.02
C GLU A 180 5.24 -54.32 -15.00
N HIS A 181 4.35 -54.43 -14.01
CA HIS A 181 3.51 -55.62 -13.82
C HIS A 181 2.02 -55.38 -13.53
N SER A 182 1.46 -54.19 -13.81
CA SER A 182 0.00 -54.04 -13.78
C SER A 182 -0.55 -53.04 -14.81
N SER A 183 -1.59 -53.49 -15.54
CA SER A 183 -2.27 -52.79 -16.63
C SER A 183 -2.83 -51.42 -16.19
N CYS A 184 -2.32 -50.33 -16.76
CA CYS A 184 -2.96 -49.02 -16.67
C CYS A 184 -4.13 -48.92 -17.66
N SER A 185 -5.35 -49.00 -17.14
CA SER A 185 -6.58 -48.74 -17.90
C SER A 185 -6.72 -47.25 -18.21
N ASN A 186 -6.76 -46.90 -19.50
CA ASN A 186 -7.00 -45.55 -20.00
C ASN A 186 -8.41 -45.05 -19.62
N SER A 187 -8.52 -43.86 -19.02
CA SER A 187 -9.72 -43.02 -19.18
C SER A 187 -9.37 -41.55 -19.38
N THR A 188 -9.28 -41.22 -20.67
CA THR A 188 -9.63 -39.99 -21.39
C THR A 188 -10.00 -38.74 -20.58
N ILE A 189 -9.15 -37.72 -20.65
CA ILE A 189 -9.50 -36.32 -20.36
C ILE A 189 -10.44 -35.83 -21.48
N LYS A 190 -11.75 -35.73 -21.21
CA LYS A 190 -12.66 -34.98 -22.07
C LYS A 190 -12.38 -33.47 -21.91
N ARG A 191 -11.79 -32.86 -22.94
CA ARG A 191 -11.84 -31.40 -23.14
C ARG A 191 -13.24 -31.05 -23.65
N ASN A 192 -14.06 -30.40 -22.82
CA ASN A 192 -15.23 -29.70 -23.34
C ASN A 192 -14.75 -28.43 -24.05
N LYS A 193 -14.96 -28.39 -25.37
CA LYS A 193 -14.83 -27.19 -26.20
C LYS A 193 -16.24 -26.63 -26.36
N ILE A 194 -16.39 -25.35 -26.02
CA ILE A 194 -17.62 -24.57 -26.18
C ILE A 194 -17.79 -24.26 -27.67
N THR A 195 -18.87 -24.78 -28.26
CA THR A 195 -19.73 -24.20 -29.31
C THR A 195 -20.91 -25.14 -29.47
#